data_AF-A0A1Y3REF5-F1
#
_entry.id   AF-A0A1Y3REF5-F1
#
_cell.length_a   1.000
_cell.length_b   1.000
_cell.length_c   1.000
_cell.angle_alpha   90.00
_cell.angle_beta   90.00
_cell.angle_gamma   90.00
#
_symmetry.space_group_name_H-M   'P 1'
#
loop_
_entity.id
_entity.type
_entity.pdbx_description
1 polymer ?
#
loop_
_entity_poly.entity_id
_entity_poly.type
_entity_poly.pdbx_seq_one_letter_code
_entity_poly.pdbx_strand_id
1 'polypeptide(L)'
;MPYFEMSLENNREYVYQNDSSVVESDLGMWMIVFLDVDWGDQIKKAEALLGEEELPQSGLGFIKGMDYGQRVAAWYRELKSSLSPQHPLLKLLVEQQLRNRLCCAFYPEEPWKLRKEELAYLQVLDGTDAEYEDVSISPVFLRQWLNDVIKIFTQLQTCQNQLAPLLDEVMGREQDNQGSILHAYFTLQRQNLLYRNLVEISYQALSPRFYISRNHKIYRYDGGTDTVPAKEKLEGHTYMATDQLAALTVWEFEMLCANEIPLRRCAYCGRYFRPYSVVNCYCDRVVEGTNGKTCKQVGATSKHQQAVNQDEAKKLYRKVCNRIQTAAQRRKKQYPNIMRRYNEVQLYGKELMEQVEAGTITFAEFQEKFDRSTAELLGIK
;
A
#
# COMPACT_ATOMS: atom_id res chain seq x y z
N MET A 1 -0.54 8.89 28.42
CA MET A 1 -0.97 9.13 27.02
C MET A 1 -0.72 7.87 26.23
N PRO A 2 -1.51 7.57 25.18
CA PRO A 2 -1.22 6.43 24.33
C PRO A 2 0.05 6.70 23.55
N TYR A 3 1.01 5.78 23.62
CA TYR A 3 2.24 5.83 22.85
C TYR A 3 2.28 4.59 21.97
N PHE A 4 2.66 4.76 20.72
CA PHE A 4 3.10 3.67 19.89
C PHE A 4 4.45 3.21 20.42
N GLU A 5 4.62 1.90 20.53
CA GLU A 5 5.87 1.30 20.96
C GLU A 5 6.19 0.16 20.01
N MET A 6 7.30 0.30 19.28
CA MET A 6 7.75 -0.67 18.29
C MET A 6 9.23 -0.96 18.45
N SER A 7 9.64 -2.21 18.26
CA SER A 7 11.04 -2.61 18.14
C SER A 7 11.28 -3.18 16.73
N LEU A 8 12.44 -2.89 16.16
CA LEU A 8 12.85 -3.31 14.82
C LEU A 8 14.18 -4.07 14.91
N GLU A 9 14.13 -5.29 15.41
CA GLU A 9 15.31 -6.11 15.69
C GLU A 9 15.20 -7.46 14.98
N ASN A 10 16.33 -8.09 14.66
CA ASN A 10 16.37 -9.44 14.08
C ASN A 10 15.55 -9.60 12.77
N ASN A 11 15.49 -8.55 11.94
CA ASN A 11 14.66 -8.48 10.73
C ASN A 11 13.15 -8.69 10.98
N ARG A 12 12.70 -8.37 12.20
CA ARG A 12 11.32 -8.42 12.64
C ARG A 12 10.88 -7.05 13.12
N GLU A 13 9.57 -6.83 13.06
CA GLU A 13 8.91 -5.75 13.77
C GLU A 13 8.14 -6.34 14.95
N TYR A 14 8.27 -5.72 16.13
CA TYR A 14 7.56 -6.09 17.35
C TYR A 14 6.74 -4.89 17.80
N VAL A 15 5.42 -5.00 17.73
CA VAL A 15 4.51 -3.91 18.13
C VAL A 15 3.88 -4.25 19.46
N TYR A 16 4.22 -3.48 20.49
CA TYR A 16 3.64 -3.61 21.81
C TYR A 16 2.15 -3.25 21.80
N GLN A 17 1.35 -4.05 22.48
CA GLN A 17 -0.08 -3.84 22.70
C GLN A 17 -0.32 -3.45 24.16
N ASN A 18 -1.35 -2.64 24.42
CA ASN A 18 -1.63 -2.10 25.76
C ASN A 18 -2.02 -3.15 26.82
N ASP A 19 -2.19 -4.42 26.43
CA ASP A 19 -2.45 -5.57 27.30
C ASP A 19 -1.18 -6.36 27.67
N SER A 20 -0.01 -5.72 27.51
CA SER A 20 1.31 -6.30 27.69
C SER A 20 1.70 -7.39 26.67
N SER A 21 0.89 -7.59 25.63
CA SER A 21 1.24 -8.49 24.53
C SER A 21 2.07 -7.78 23.45
N VAL A 22 2.71 -8.57 22.60
CA VAL A 22 3.51 -8.10 21.46
C VAL A 22 3.01 -8.83 20.23
N VAL A 23 2.83 -8.09 19.14
CA VAL A 23 2.59 -8.69 17.82
C VAL A 23 3.88 -8.64 17.03
N GLU A 24 4.31 -9.79 16.51
CA GLU A 24 5.51 -9.92 15.69
C GLU A 24 5.14 -10.06 14.20
N SER A 25 5.87 -9.35 13.35
CA SER A 25 5.81 -9.48 11.88
C SER A 25 7.20 -9.37 11.27
N ASP A 26 7.30 -9.59 9.95
CA ASP A 26 8.51 -9.28 9.20
C ASP A 26 8.78 -7.76 9.17
N LEU A 27 10.04 -7.36 9.29
CA LEU A 27 10.46 -5.96 9.08
C LEU A 27 10.01 -5.47 7.70
N GLY A 28 9.36 -4.30 7.66
CA GLY A 28 8.82 -3.68 6.44
C GLY A 28 7.32 -3.89 6.25
N MET A 29 6.68 -4.70 7.09
CA MET A 29 5.25 -4.93 6.97
C MET A 29 4.46 -3.67 7.35
N TRP A 30 4.88 -2.92 8.38
CA TRP A 30 4.31 -1.61 8.67
C TRP A 30 4.45 -0.65 7.48
N MET A 31 5.66 -0.52 6.90
CA MET A 31 5.91 0.35 5.75
C MET A 31 4.99 0.03 4.57
N ILE A 32 4.82 -1.26 4.24
CA ILE A 32 3.94 -1.70 3.16
C ILE A 32 2.48 -1.31 3.45
N VAL A 33 1.99 -1.59 4.66
CA VAL A 33 0.61 -1.26 5.03
C VAL A 33 0.39 0.25 5.05
N PHE A 34 1.31 1.01 5.63
CA PHE A 34 1.25 2.47 5.71
C PHE A 34 1.15 3.14 4.33
N LEU A 35 1.88 2.63 3.34
CA LEU A 35 1.84 3.12 1.96
C LEU A 35 0.56 2.71 1.20
N ASP A 36 -0.11 1.64 1.64
CA ASP A 36 -1.36 1.16 1.04
C ASP A 36 -2.59 1.92 1.54
N VAL A 37 -2.52 2.58 2.70
CA VAL A 37 -3.62 3.39 3.23
C VAL A 37 -3.79 4.67 2.41
N ASP A 38 -4.99 4.89 1.86
CA ASP A 38 -5.35 6.15 1.22
C ASP A 38 -5.75 7.19 2.28
N TRP A 39 -4.76 7.83 2.89
CA TRP A 39 -4.99 8.91 3.86
C TRP A 39 -5.78 10.08 3.26
N GLY A 40 -5.70 10.30 1.95
CA GLY A 40 -6.44 11.36 1.27
C GLY A 40 -7.94 11.10 1.23
N ASP A 41 -8.34 9.85 0.97
CA ASP A 41 -9.74 9.41 1.09
C ASP A 41 -10.22 9.54 2.55
N GLN A 42 -9.40 9.12 3.52
CA GLN A 42 -9.77 9.25 4.94
C GLN A 42 -9.96 10.71 5.38
N ILE A 43 -9.11 11.63 4.92
CA ILE A 43 -9.24 13.08 5.16
C ILE A 43 -10.55 13.59 4.57
N LYS A 44 -10.82 13.31 3.28
CA LYS A 44 -12.05 13.75 2.60
C LYS A 44 -13.30 13.27 3.31
N LYS A 45 -13.32 12.02 3.77
CA LYS A 45 -14.44 11.45 4.53
C LYS A 45 -14.65 12.18 5.86
N ALA A 46 -13.58 12.49 6.58
CA ALA A 46 -13.68 13.25 7.83
C ALA A 46 -14.10 14.72 7.61
N GLU A 47 -13.61 15.38 6.56
CA GLU A 47 -13.97 16.76 6.19
C GLU A 47 -15.44 16.87 5.77
N ALA A 48 -15.96 15.91 5.01
CA ALA A 48 -17.37 15.85 4.64
C ALA A 48 -18.29 15.81 5.89
N LEU A 49 -17.90 15.06 6.92
CA LEU A 49 -18.61 15.07 8.20
C LEU A 49 -18.55 16.42 8.91
N LEU A 50 -17.42 17.13 8.85
CA LEU A 50 -17.34 18.49 9.41
C LEU A 50 -18.26 19.49 8.70
N GLY A 51 -18.38 19.35 7.37
CA GLY A 51 -19.31 20.14 6.53
C GLY A 51 -20.78 19.74 6.67
N GLU A 52 -21.08 18.74 7.51
CA GLU A 52 -22.39 18.08 7.65
C GLU A 52 -22.93 17.44 6.36
N GLU A 53 -22.07 17.20 5.37
CA GLU A 53 -22.43 16.57 4.10
C GLU A 53 -22.79 15.08 4.31
N GLU A 54 -23.64 14.55 3.43
CA GLU A 54 -23.88 13.10 3.37
C GLU A 54 -22.67 12.43 2.71
N LEU A 55 -22.03 11.51 3.44
CA LEU A 55 -20.97 10.68 2.89
C LEU A 55 -21.55 9.74 1.81
N PRO A 56 -20.76 9.38 0.77
CA PRO A 56 -21.16 8.34 -0.17
C PRO A 56 -21.54 7.07 0.58
N GLN A 57 -22.54 6.33 0.09
CA GLN A 57 -23.09 5.11 0.73
C GLN A 57 -22.11 3.90 0.71
N SER A 58 -20.85 4.10 1.08
CA SER A 58 -19.86 3.02 1.11
C SER A 58 -19.98 2.22 2.40
N GLY A 59 -20.71 1.11 2.34
CA GLY A 59 -20.49 -0.06 3.21
C GLY A 59 -21.11 -0.04 4.60
N LEU A 60 -21.37 1.13 5.19
CA LEU A 60 -22.19 1.26 6.40
C LEU A 60 -23.48 2.00 6.04
N GLY A 61 -24.60 1.38 6.39
CA GLY A 61 -25.94 1.88 6.10
C GLY A 61 -26.16 3.26 6.72
N PHE A 62 -25.87 4.31 5.97
CA PHE A 62 -26.43 5.63 6.22
C PHE A 62 -27.95 5.48 6.11
N ILE A 63 -28.59 5.26 7.26
CA ILE A 63 -30.04 5.24 7.36
C ILE A 63 -30.49 6.69 7.27
N LYS A 64 -31.41 6.96 6.34
CA LYS A 64 -32.03 8.28 6.23
C LYS A 64 -32.67 8.65 7.57
N GLY A 65 -32.22 9.75 8.18
CA GLY A 65 -32.70 10.22 9.49
C GLY A 65 -31.70 10.11 10.66
N MET A 66 -30.47 9.63 10.41
CA MET A 66 -29.43 9.66 11.45
C MET A 66 -29.05 11.08 11.87
N ASP A 67 -28.89 11.30 13.17
CA ASP A 67 -28.34 12.55 13.68
C ASP A 67 -26.81 12.67 13.40
N TYR A 68 -26.25 13.84 13.72
CA TYR A 68 -24.82 14.09 13.50
C TYR A 68 -23.91 13.14 14.29
N GLY A 69 -24.21 12.88 15.56
CA GLY A 69 -23.42 11.99 16.41
C GLY A 69 -23.45 10.55 15.92
N GLN A 70 -24.60 10.10 15.42
CA GLN A 70 -24.79 8.79 14.83
C GLN A 70 -24.00 8.63 13.52
N ARG A 71 -23.97 9.66 12.65
CA ARG A 71 -23.16 9.64 11.42
C ARG A 71 -21.67 9.54 11.71
N VAL A 72 -21.19 10.32 12.69
CA VAL A 72 -19.80 10.29 13.14
C VAL A 72 -19.42 8.91 13.71
N ALA A 73 -20.31 8.31 14.51
CA ALA A 73 -20.07 6.98 15.06
C ALA A 73 -20.03 5.88 13.99
N ALA A 74 -20.93 5.94 13.00
CA ALA A 74 -20.92 5.01 11.88
C ALA A 74 -19.62 5.11 11.07
N TRP A 75 -19.18 6.32 10.74
CA TRP A 75 -17.90 6.54 10.05
C TRP A 75 -16.71 6.00 10.85
N TYR A 76 -16.65 6.25 12.16
CA TYR A 76 -15.55 5.75 12.99
C TYR A 76 -15.52 4.22 13.03
N ARG A 77 -16.70 3.57 13.06
CA ARG A 77 -16.79 2.09 12.96
C ARG A 77 -16.31 1.58 11.60
N GLU A 78 -16.63 2.27 10.50
CA GLU A 78 -16.10 1.95 9.17
C GLU A 78 -14.58 2.02 9.18
N LEU A 79 -14.03 3.14 9.64
CA LEU A 79 -12.60 3.39 9.77
C LEU A 79 -11.93 2.28 10.60
N LYS A 80 -12.50 1.94 11.76
CA LYS A 80 -12.02 0.87 12.64
C LYS A 80 -12.03 -0.49 11.93
N SER A 81 -13.12 -0.84 11.26
CA SER A 81 -13.26 -2.11 10.54
C SER A 81 -12.32 -2.23 9.35
N SER A 82 -12.00 -1.09 8.71
CA SER A 82 -11.13 -1.02 7.54
C SER A 82 -9.65 -1.06 7.94
N LEU A 83 -9.22 -0.22 8.90
CA LEU A 83 -7.79 -0.03 9.20
C LEU A 83 -7.24 -0.95 10.29
N SER A 84 -8.00 -1.20 11.37
CA SER A 84 -7.47 -1.91 12.54
C SER A 84 -6.99 -3.34 12.22
N PRO A 85 -7.67 -4.13 11.37
CA PRO A 85 -7.21 -5.47 11.01
C PRO A 85 -5.95 -5.50 10.14
N GLN A 86 -5.57 -4.39 9.51
CA GLN A 86 -4.46 -4.37 8.54
C GLN A 86 -3.09 -4.41 9.23
N HIS A 87 -2.94 -3.77 10.38
CA HIS A 87 -1.68 -3.73 11.12
C HIS A 87 -1.87 -3.33 12.58
N PRO A 88 -1.09 -3.85 13.55
CA PRO A 88 -1.20 -3.49 14.96
C PRO A 88 -1.04 -1.98 15.25
N LEU A 89 -0.18 -1.27 14.52
CA LEU A 89 -0.06 0.19 14.66
C LEU A 89 -1.32 0.94 14.18
N LEU A 90 -2.03 0.45 13.16
CA LEU A 90 -3.32 1.04 12.75
C LEU A 90 -4.41 0.77 13.77
N LYS A 91 -4.41 -0.43 14.36
CA LYS A 91 -5.28 -0.74 15.50
C LYS A 91 -5.05 0.24 16.65
N LEU A 92 -3.80 0.45 17.06
CA LEU A 92 -3.43 1.42 18.09
C LEU A 92 -3.82 2.86 17.69
N LEU A 93 -3.60 3.24 16.43
CA LEU A 93 -4.00 4.55 15.93
C LEU A 93 -5.50 4.76 16.12
N VAL A 94 -6.34 3.86 15.58
CA VAL A 94 -7.79 4.06 15.57
C VAL A 94 -8.40 3.82 16.94
N GLU A 95 -8.18 2.64 17.52
CA GLU A 95 -8.87 2.18 18.74
C GLU A 95 -8.33 2.84 20.01
N GLN A 96 -7.14 3.45 19.96
CA GLN A 96 -6.54 4.09 21.11
C GLN A 96 -6.26 5.56 20.87
N GLN A 97 -5.42 5.93 19.89
CA GLN A 97 -5.00 7.32 19.74
C GLN A 97 -6.17 8.22 19.34
N LEU A 98 -6.89 7.90 18.26
CA LEU A 98 -8.04 8.68 17.82
C LEU A 98 -9.16 8.64 18.86
N ARG A 99 -9.46 7.47 19.42
CA ARG A 99 -10.46 7.31 20.49
C ARG A 99 -10.15 8.21 21.70
N ASN A 100 -8.90 8.22 22.16
CA ASN A 100 -8.50 9.02 23.33
C ASN A 100 -8.49 10.53 23.04
N ARG A 101 -8.29 10.95 21.78
CA ARG A 101 -8.44 12.37 21.39
C ARG A 101 -9.87 12.87 21.63
N LEU A 102 -10.88 12.01 21.51
CA LEU A 102 -12.25 12.36 21.87
C LEU A 102 -12.39 12.59 23.38
N CYS A 103 -11.79 11.74 24.21
CA CYS A 103 -11.76 11.94 25.66
C CYS A 103 -11.10 13.29 26.02
N CYS A 104 -10.00 13.63 25.36
CA CYS A 104 -9.34 14.94 25.53
C CYS A 104 -10.19 16.11 25.03
N ALA A 105 -11.04 15.91 24.02
CA ALA A 105 -11.97 16.94 23.56
C ALA A 105 -13.05 17.24 24.63
N PHE A 106 -13.50 16.23 25.37
CA PHE A 106 -14.39 16.44 26.52
C PHE A 106 -13.68 17.13 27.68
N TYR A 107 -12.53 16.59 28.09
CA TYR A 107 -11.76 17.06 29.23
C TYR A 107 -10.26 17.07 28.92
N PRO A 108 -9.69 18.22 28.53
CA PRO A 108 -8.27 18.31 28.18
C PRO A 108 -7.32 17.95 29.35
N GLU A 109 -7.65 18.39 30.56
CA GLU A 109 -6.80 18.22 31.76
C GLU A 109 -7.05 16.89 32.49
N GLU A 110 -8.28 16.37 32.43
CA GLU A 110 -8.67 15.12 33.10
C GLU A 110 -9.42 14.17 32.14
N PRO A 111 -8.79 13.62 31.07
CA PRO A 111 -9.48 12.80 30.05
C PRO A 111 -10.14 11.52 30.57
N TRP A 112 -9.81 11.09 31.80
CA TRP A 112 -10.40 9.92 32.46
C TRP A 112 -11.70 10.23 33.21
N LYS A 113 -12.07 11.50 33.39
CA LYS A 113 -13.20 11.93 34.23
C LYS A 113 -14.48 12.12 33.41
N LEU A 114 -14.85 11.09 32.68
CA LEU A 114 -15.98 11.09 31.76
C LEU A 114 -17.33 11.04 32.49
N ARG A 115 -18.33 11.77 31.98
CA ARG A 115 -19.73 11.65 32.39
C ARG A 115 -20.34 10.37 31.82
N LYS A 116 -21.47 9.95 32.39
CA LYS A 116 -22.20 8.75 31.97
C LYS A 116 -22.54 8.75 30.47
N GLU A 117 -22.98 9.89 29.93
CA GLU A 117 -23.33 10.06 28.52
C GLU A 117 -22.10 9.92 27.59
N GLU A 118 -20.96 10.46 28.01
CA GLU A 118 -19.70 10.37 27.24
C GLU A 118 -19.15 8.96 27.22
N LEU A 119 -19.24 8.26 28.36
CA LEU A 119 -18.88 6.85 28.44
C LEU A 119 -19.79 5.99 27.55
N ALA A 120 -21.11 6.25 27.57
CA ALA A 120 -22.05 5.55 26.71
C ALA A 120 -21.73 5.77 25.22
N TYR A 121 -21.39 7.00 24.81
CA TYR A 121 -21.04 7.25 23.41
C TYR A 121 -19.73 6.59 23.00
N LEU A 122 -18.75 6.50 23.90
CA LEU A 122 -17.54 5.72 23.63
C LEU A 122 -17.86 4.24 23.41
N GLN A 123 -18.81 3.67 24.15
CA GLN A 123 -19.27 2.29 23.92
C GLN A 123 -19.98 2.14 22.57
N VAL A 124 -20.74 3.17 22.15
CA VAL A 124 -21.29 3.25 20.79
C VAL A 124 -20.15 3.27 19.75
N LEU A 125 -19.12 4.10 19.90
CA LEU A 125 -17.96 4.10 19.00
C LEU A 125 -17.24 2.75 18.96
N ASP A 126 -17.07 2.12 20.12
CA ASP A 126 -16.37 0.85 20.25
C ASP A 126 -17.16 -0.32 19.64
N GLY A 127 -18.48 -0.16 19.49
CA GLY A 127 -19.40 -1.20 19.02
C GLY A 127 -19.80 -2.18 20.11
N THR A 128 -19.68 -1.80 21.39
CA THR A 128 -19.95 -2.65 22.55
C THR A 128 -21.35 -2.47 23.15
N ASP A 129 -22.08 -1.42 22.75
CA ASP A 129 -23.45 -1.17 23.17
C ASP A 129 -24.46 -1.31 22.02
N ALA A 130 -25.62 -1.90 22.31
CA ALA A 130 -26.65 -2.27 21.33
C ALA A 130 -27.78 -1.23 21.20
N GLU A 131 -27.93 -0.32 22.18
CA GLU A 131 -29.03 0.65 22.20
C GLU A 131 -28.54 2.02 21.67
N TYR A 132 -28.80 2.27 20.39
CA TYR A 132 -28.29 3.41 19.60
C TYR A 132 -29.12 4.71 19.75
N GLU A 133 -30.27 4.63 20.40
CA GLU A 133 -31.37 5.60 20.20
C GLU A 133 -31.34 6.83 21.12
N ASP A 134 -30.63 6.79 22.27
CA ASP A 134 -30.72 7.85 23.29
C ASP A 134 -29.38 8.52 23.69
N VAL A 135 -28.25 8.18 23.06
CA VAL A 135 -26.94 8.72 23.45
C VAL A 135 -26.57 9.94 22.61
N SER A 136 -26.88 11.14 23.14
CA SER A 136 -26.54 12.42 22.50
C SER A 136 -25.28 13.06 23.10
N ILE A 137 -24.35 13.46 22.24
CA ILE A 137 -23.18 14.25 22.61
C ILE A 137 -23.21 15.59 21.87
N SER A 138 -22.74 16.64 22.55
CA SER A 138 -22.59 17.96 21.95
C SER A 138 -21.79 17.89 20.63
N PRO A 139 -22.38 18.37 19.50
CA PRO A 139 -21.68 18.43 18.22
C PRO A 139 -20.37 19.21 18.26
N VAL A 140 -20.20 20.12 19.22
CA VAL A 140 -18.96 20.91 19.39
C VAL A 140 -17.77 20.00 19.67
N PHE A 141 -17.93 19.01 20.57
CA PHE A 141 -16.84 18.09 20.91
C PHE A 141 -16.51 17.17 19.74
N LEU A 142 -17.52 16.69 19.01
CA LEU A 142 -17.33 15.85 17.83
C LEU A 142 -16.61 16.60 16.70
N ARG A 143 -16.96 17.87 16.47
CA ARG A 143 -16.27 18.72 15.49
C ARG A 143 -14.82 18.98 15.90
N GLN A 144 -14.56 19.27 17.18
CA GLN A 144 -13.19 19.45 17.67
C GLN A 144 -12.38 18.17 17.50
N TRP A 145 -12.96 17.03 17.86
CA TRP A 145 -12.33 15.72 17.69
C TRP A 145 -12.03 15.41 16.22
N LEU A 146 -12.99 15.58 15.30
CA LEU A 146 -12.78 15.36 13.87
C LEU A 146 -11.66 16.25 13.30
N ASN A 147 -11.58 17.52 13.72
CA ASN A 147 -10.47 18.39 13.33
C ASN A 147 -9.11 17.83 13.77
N ASP A 148 -9.03 17.26 14.98
CA ASP A 148 -7.79 16.63 15.45
C ASP A 148 -7.48 15.32 14.71
N VAL A 149 -8.49 14.53 14.36
CA VAL A 149 -8.31 13.35 13.51
C VAL A 149 -7.77 13.74 12.13
N ILE A 150 -8.35 14.77 11.51
CA ILE A 150 -7.89 15.28 10.21
C ILE A 150 -6.44 15.73 10.29
N LYS A 151 -6.04 16.48 11.32
CA LYS A 151 -4.62 16.88 11.51
C LYS A 151 -3.69 15.67 11.55
N ILE A 152 -4.08 14.60 12.27
CA ILE A 152 -3.30 13.36 12.33
C ILE A 152 -3.19 12.72 10.94
N PHE A 153 -4.30 12.58 10.21
CA PHE A 153 -4.27 12.02 8.86
C PHE A 153 -3.47 12.87 7.88
N THR A 154 -3.54 14.20 7.95
CA THR A 154 -2.74 15.11 7.13
C THR A 154 -1.24 14.95 7.42
N GLN A 155 -0.85 14.78 8.68
CA GLN A 155 0.55 14.49 9.04
C GLN A 155 1.00 13.15 8.44
N LEU A 156 0.17 12.11 8.54
CA LEU A 156 0.46 10.80 7.96
C LEU A 156 0.54 10.84 6.44
N GLN A 157 -0.38 11.54 5.76
CA GLN A 157 -0.35 11.73 4.31
C GLN A 157 0.90 12.51 3.88
N THR A 158 1.29 13.54 4.62
CA THR A 158 2.51 14.31 4.33
C THR A 158 3.74 13.43 4.44
N CYS A 159 3.85 12.64 5.51
CA CYS A 159 4.93 11.67 5.68
C CYS A 159 4.93 10.62 4.54
N GLN A 160 3.76 10.10 4.16
CA GLN A 160 3.60 9.15 3.05
C GLN A 160 4.11 9.73 1.72
N ASN A 161 3.73 10.97 1.40
CA ASN A 161 4.16 11.67 0.18
C ASN A 161 5.67 11.97 0.17
N GLN A 162 6.27 12.19 1.34
CA GLN A 162 7.71 12.41 1.47
C GLN A 162 8.50 11.10 1.36
N LEU A 163 8.01 10.00 1.94
CA LEU A 163 8.71 8.71 1.97
C LEU A 163 8.65 7.95 0.64
N ALA A 164 7.51 7.99 -0.07
CA ALA A 164 7.32 7.24 -1.31
C ALA A 164 8.44 7.47 -2.36
N PRO A 165 8.83 8.72 -2.71
CA PRO A 165 9.92 8.95 -3.66
C PRO A 165 11.29 8.53 -3.13
N LEU A 166 11.51 8.57 -1.82
CA LEU A 166 12.77 8.14 -1.19
C LEU A 166 12.92 6.61 -1.26
N LEU A 167 11.82 5.89 -1.05
CA LEU A 167 11.76 4.44 -1.28
C LEU A 167 12.01 4.11 -2.75
N ASP A 168 11.39 4.83 -3.69
CA ASP A 168 11.63 4.61 -5.12
C ASP A 168 13.12 4.83 -5.47
N GLU A 169 13.76 5.87 -4.90
CA GLU A 169 15.18 6.18 -5.10
C GLU A 169 16.12 5.11 -4.54
N VAL A 170 15.84 4.58 -3.35
CA VAL A 170 16.72 3.63 -2.65
C VAL A 170 16.47 2.19 -3.10
N MET A 171 15.19 1.79 -3.22
CA MET A 171 14.80 0.41 -3.49
C MET A 171 14.76 0.08 -4.99
N GLY A 172 14.59 1.08 -5.87
CA GLY A 172 14.55 0.88 -7.32
C GLY A 172 15.88 0.40 -7.92
N ARG A 173 17.01 0.70 -7.26
CA ARG A 173 18.36 0.48 -7.83
C ARG A 173 18.86 -0.97 -7.80
N GLU A 174 18.19 -1.88 -7.09
CA GLU A 174 18.52 -3.31 -7.13
C GLU A 174 18.42 -3.92 -8.54
N GLN A 175 17.56 -3.37 -9.41
CA GLN A 175 17.29 -3.95 -10.74
C GLN A 175 18.34 -3.58 -11.79
N ASP A 176 19.09 -2.49 -11.57
CA ASP A 176 19.92 -1.86 -12.60
C ASP A 176 21.44 -2.14 -12.44
N ASN A 177 21.85 -3.07 -11.56
CA ASN A 177 23.25 -3.32 -11.18
C ASN A 177 23.99 -2.05 -10.65
N GLN A 178 23.25 -1.03 -10.18
CA GLN A 178 23.80 0.27 -9.78
C GLN A 178 24.32 0.34 -8.32
N GLY A 179 24.41 -0.80 -7.63
CA GLY A 179 24.87 -0.89 -6.24
C GLY A 179 23.84 -1.50 -5.30
N SER A 180 24.23 -1.72 -4.04
CA SER A 180 23.34 -2.27 -3.02
C SER A 180 22.42 -1.20 -2.41
N ILE A 181 21.38 -1.64 -1.70
CA ILE A 181 20.45 -0.76 -0.97
C ILE A 181 21.23 0.17 -0.03
N LEU A 182 22.24 -0.36 0.67
CA LEU A 182 23.05 0.41 1.60
C LEU A 182 23.85 1.53 0.90
N HIS A 183 24.30 1.31 -0.34
CA HIS A 183 25.01 2.33 -1.12
C HIS A 183 24.07 3.46 -1.57
N ALA A 184 22.88 3.11 -2.04
CA ALA A 184 21.84 4.08 -2.41
C ALA A 184 21.41 4.90 -1.19
N TYR A 185 21.22 4.23 -0.04
CA TYR A 185 20.90 4.86 1.23
C TYR A 185 22.00 5.82 1.70
N PHE A 186 23.27 5.43 1.66
CA PHE A 186 24.39 6.32 1.98
C PHE A 186 24.42 7.57 1.08
N THR A 187 24.08 7.41 -0.20
CA THR A 187 23.99 8.52 -1.15
C THR A 187 22.85 9.46 -0.77
N LEU A 188 21.68 8.91 -0.45
CA LEU A 188 20.50 9.66 0.02
C LEU A 188 20.84 10.50 1.26
N GLN A 189 21.47 9.89 2.27
CA GLN A 189 21.88 10.57 3.50
C GLN A 189 22.78 11.79 3.24
N ARG A 190 23.66 11.71 2.24
CA ARG A 190 24.61 12.79 1.93
C ARG A 190 24.01 13.90 1.06
N GLN A 191 23.17 13.54 0.11
CA GLN A 191 22.76 14.44 -0.97
C GLN A 191 21.38 15.04 -0.75
N ASN A 192 20.49 14.36 -0.01
CA ASN A 192 19.11 14.79 0.16
C ASN A 192 18.91 15.55 1.49
N LEU A 193 18.78 16.88 1.40
CA LEU A 193 18.54 17.74 2.57
C LEU A 193 17.15 17.52 3.19
N LEU A 194 16.12 17.29 2.35
CA LEU A 194 14.76 17.08 2.83
C LEU A 194 14.66 15.81 3.66
N TYR A 195 15.30 14.74 3.21
CA TYR A 195 15.44 13.50 3.96
C TYR A 195 16.09 13.72 5.33
N ARG A 196 17.23 14.44 5.38
CA ARG A 196 17.93 14.70 6.65
C ARG A 196 17.05 15.44 7.66
N ASN A 197 16.34 16.47 7.21
CA ASN A 197 15.42 17.22 8.06
C ASN A 197 14.26 16.33 8.56
N LEU A 198 13.71 15.48 7.68
CA LEU A 198 12.65 14.54 8.05
C LEU A 198 13.11 13.56 9.15
N VAL A 199 14.31 12.99 9.00
CA VAL A 199 14.90 12.10 10.00
C VAL A 199 15.15 12.83 11.31
N GLU A 200 15.78 14.01 11.27
CA GLU A 200 16.09 14.77 12.48
C GLU A 200 14.84 15.09 13.31
N ILE A 201 13.78 15.59 12.65
CA ILE A 201 12.49 15.87 13.31
C ILE A 201 11.86 14.59 13.86
N SER A 202 11.91 13.50 13.10
CA SER A 202 11.32 12.22 13.52
C SER A 202 12.01 11.65 14.75
N TYR A 203 13.35 11.66 14.79
CA TYR A 203 14.12 11.13 15.92
C TYR A 203 13.94 11.93 17.20
N GLN A 204 13.68 13.24 17.12
CA GLN A 204 13.34 14.05 18.30
C GLN A 204 12.03 13.60 18.96
N ALA A 205 11.12 12.96 18.20
CA ALA A 205 9.86 12.43 18.71
C ALA A 205 9.97 10.98 19.24
N LEU A 206 11.12 10.31 19.10
CA LEU A 206 11.34 8.94 19.53
C LEU A 206 12.02 8.90 20.91
N SER A 207 11.47 8.08 21.81
CA SER A 207 12.05 7.82 23.13
C SER A 207 12.37 6.34 23.28
N PRO A 208 13.63 5.94 23.48
CA PRO A 208 13.99 4.54 23.65
C PRO A 208 13.47 3.98 24.97
N ARG A 209 13.02 2.73 24.95
CA ARG A 209 12.60 1.94 26.12
C ARG A 209 13.16 0.54 26.01
N PHE A 210 13.64 0.00 27.12
CA PHE A 210 14.16 -1.37 27.16
C PHE A 210 13.15 -2.28 27.85
N TYR A 211 12.79 -3.38 27.18
CA TYR A 211 11.85 -4.36 27.70
C TYR A 211 12.44 -5.76 27.64
N ILE A 212 12.11 -6.54 28.67
CA ILE A 212 12.32 -7.99 28.67
C ILE A 212 11.02 -8.63 28.21
N SER A 213 11.09 -9.48 27.19
CA SER A 213 9.96 -10.21 26.65
C SER A 213 10.11 -11.72 26.85
N ARG A 214 8.96 -12.40 26.83
CA ARG A 214 8.84 -13.87 26.82
C ARG A 214 7.57 -14.26 26.08
N ASN A 215 7.65 -15.18 25.13
CA ASN A 215 6.48 -15.69 24.39
C ASN A 215 5.52 -14.55 23.96
N HIS A 216 6.08 -13.48 23.40
CA HIS A 216 5.35 -12.27 22.98
C HIS A 216 4.59 -11.54 24.09
N LYS A 217 5.09 -11.57 25.33
CA LYS A 217 4.63 -10.74 26.45
C LYS A 217 5.77 -9.94 27.05
N ILE A 218 5.52 -8.69 27.39
CA ILE A 218 6.50 -7.79 28.02
C ILE A 218 6.36 -7.82 29.55
N TYR A 219 7.50 -7.89 30.24
CA TYR A 219 7.61 -7.69 31.68
C TYR A 219 7.98 -6.25 31.99
N ARG A 220 7.15 -5.58 32.78
CA ARG A 220 7.42 -4.22 33.28
C ARG A 220 8.06 -4.29 34.66
N TYR A 221 8.88 -3.29 34.95
CA TYR A 221 9.50 -3.11 36.26
C TYR A 221 8.53 -2.49 37.29
N ASP A 222 7.24 -2.42 37.01
CA ASP A 222 6.24 -1.68 37.80
C ASP A 222 5.85 -2.33 39.14
N GLY A 223 6.75 -3.12 39.73
CA GLY A 223 6.59 -3.66 41.09
C GLY A 223 5.59 -4.81 41.21
N GLY A 224 5.08 -5.32 40.08
CA GLY A 224 4.24 -6.51 40.05
C GLY A 224 4.97 -7.76 40.54
N THR A 225 4.22 -8.69 41.15
CA THR A 225 4.74 -9.95 41.68
C THR A 225 4.99 -11.01 40.60
N ASP A 226 5.33 -10.61 39.38
CA ASP A 226 5.62 -11.54 38.29
C ASP A 226 6.90 -12.30 38.64
N THR A 227 6.73 -13.57 39.04
CA THR A 227 7.86 -14.44 39.36
C THR A 227 8.66 -14.73 38.09
N VAL A 228 9.96 -14.46 38.11
CA VAL A 228 10.88 -14.81 37.02
C VAL A 228 10.83 -16.33 36.80
N PRO A 229 10.40 -16.81 35.62
CA PRO A 229 10.27 -18.25 35.37
C PRO A 229 11.65 -18.92 35.35
N ALA A 230 11.81 -20.01 36.10
CA ALA A 230 13.02 -20.80 36.05
C ALA A 230 13.06 -21.62 34.75
N LYS A 231 14.17 -21.54 33.99
CA LYS A 231 14.52 -22.35 32.80
C LYS A 231 13.96 -21.94 31.43
N GLU A 232 13.25 -20.82 31.30
CA GLU A 232 12.76 -20.34 29.99
C GLU A 232 13.69 -19.27 29.38
N LYS A 233 13.73 -19.18 28.04
CA LYS A 233 14.55 -18.19 27.31
C LYS A 233 13.87 -16.83 27.39
N LEU A 234 14.59 -15.85 27.94
CA LEU A 234 14.19 -14.44 27.95
C LEU A 234 14.85 -13.72 26.78
N GLU A 235 14.15 -12.72 26.24
CA GLU A 235 14.67 -11.87 25.18
C GLU A 235 14.60 -10.40 25.61
N GLY A 236 15.62 -9.62 25.25
CA GLY A 236 15.70 -8.20 25.57
C GLY A 236 15.65 -7.40 24.29
N HIS A 237 14.79 -6.39 24.26
CA HIS A 237 14.56 -5.58 23.07
C HIS A 237 14.52 -4.09 23.42
N THR A 238 15.03 -3.28 22.49
CA THR A 238 14.87 -1.83 22.53
C THR A 238 13.67 -1.44 21.68
N TYR A 239 12.69 -0.80 22.32
CA TYR A 239 11.52 -0.22 21.68
C TYR A 239 11.70 1.29 21.54
N MET A 240 11.21 1.85 20.45
CA MET A 240 11.00 3.28 20.32
C MET A 240 9.56 3.61 20.67
N ALA A 241 9.38 4.51 21.62
CA ALA A 241 8.09 5.02 22.07
C ALA A 241 7.84 6.43 21.51
N THR A 242 6.64 6.68 21.01
CA THR A 242 6.24 8.00 20.49
C THR A 242 4.72 8.15 20.44
N ASP A 243 4.23 9.38 20.42
CA ASP A 243 2.84 9.70 20.08
C ASP A 243 2.68 10.11 18.60
N GLN A 244 3.77 10.12 17.83
CA GLN A 244 3.78 10.48 16.41
C GLN A 244 4.07 9.25 15.56
N LEU A 245 3.02 8.61 15.05
CA LEU A 245 3.16 7.40 14.23
C LEU A 245 4.08 7.59 13.02
N ALA A 246 4.08 8.79 12.42
CA ALA A 246 5.00 9.14 11.34
C ALA A 246 6.48 8.96 11.71
N ALA A 247 6.86 9.22 12.97
CA ALA A 247 8.24 9.06 13.42
C ALA A 247 8.69 7.59 13.42
N LEU A 248 7.80 6.65 13.81
CA LEU A 248 8.05 5.22 13.69
C LEU A 248 8.15 4.77 12.24
N THR A 249 7.34 5.34 11.35
CA THR A 249 7.42 5.03 9.90
C THR A 249 8.77 5.46 9.31
N VAL A 250 9.25 6.66 9.65
CA VAL A 250 10.58 7.13 9.18
C VAL A 250 11.69 6.27 9.76
N TRP A 251 11.60 5.87 11.04
CA TRP A 251 12.57 4.96 11.64
C TRP A 251 12.58 3.59 10.96
N GLU A 252 11.42 3.03 10.62
CA GLU A 252 11.34 1.77 9.89
C GLU A 252 11.97 1.87 8.49
N PHE A 253 11.76 2.99 7.78
CA PHE A 253 12.46 3.24 6.52
C PHE A 253 13.98 3.15 6.68
N GLU A 254 14.56 3.79 7.70
CA GLU A 254 16.00 3.71 7.94
C GLU A 254 16.45 2.28 8.28
N MET A 255 15.66 1.54 9.06
CA MET A 255 15.96 0.16 9.41
C MET A 255 15.87 -0.79 8.21
N LEU A 256 14.91 -0.59 7.30
CA LEU A 256 14.87 -1.31 6.03
C LEU A 256 16.13 -1.08 5.21
N CYS A 257 16.55 0.19 5.10
CA CYS A 257 17.75 0.56 4.36
C CYS A 257 19.03 -0.01 5.00
N ALA A 258 19.17 0.13 6.31
CA ALA A 258 20.36 -0.30 7.06
C ALA A 258 20.54 -1.82 7.07
N ASN A 259 19.43 -2.58 7.05
CA ASN A 259 19.46 -4.04 7.01
C ASN A 259 19.36 -4.61 5.58
N GLU A 260 19.42 -3.76 4.55
CA GLU A 260 19.30 -4.12 3.14
C GLU A 260 18.08 -5.01 2.86
N ILE A 261 16.93 -4.68 3.47
CA ILE A 261 15.68 -5.40 3.25
C ILE A 261 15.00 -4.81 2.01
N PRO A 262 14.88 -5.58 0.91
CA PRO A 262 14.30 -5.07 -0.32
C PRO A 262 12.79 -4.93 -0.20
N LEU A 263 12.28 -3.81 -0.72
CA LEU A 263 10.87 -3.65 -1.07
C LEU A 263 10.77 -3.38 -2.58
N ARG A 264 9.74 -3.91 -3.25
CA ARG A 264 9.56 -3.72 -4.70
C ARG A 264 8.13 -3.33 -5.02
N ARG A 265 7.94 -2.57 -6.10
CA ARG A 265 6.61 -2.38 -6.69
C ARG A 265 6.18 -3.63 -7.43
N CYS A 266 4.97 -4.10 -7.14
CA CYS A 266 4.35 -5.19 -7.87
C CYS A 266 4.11 -4.77 -9.32
N ALA A 267 4.59 -5.56 -10.28
CA ALA A 267 4.42 -5.29 -11.71
C ALA A 267 2.96 -5.34 -12.18
N TYR A 268 2.04 -5.86 -11.35
CA TYR A 268 0.60 -5.87 -11.65
C TYR A 268 -0.15 -4.70 -10.99
N CYS A 269 -0.03 -4.52 -9.66
CA CYS A 269 -0.83 -3.51 -8.93
C CYS A 269 -0.06 -2.24 -8.55
N GLY A 270 1.25 -2.15 -8.83
CA GLY A 270 2.09 -0.98 -8.55
C GLY A 270 2.43 -0.73 -7.07
N ARG A 271 1.78 -1.45 -6.15
CA ARG A 271 1.98 -1.35 -4.70
C ARG A 271 3.25 -2.05 -4.24
N TYR A 272 3.84 -1.54 -3.16
CA TYR A 272 5.02 -2.15 -2.55
C TYR A 272 4.72 -3.52 -1.95
N PHE A 273 5.70 -4.41 -1.99
CA PHE A 273 5.71 -5.71 -1.32
C PHE A 273 7.14 -6.16 -1.03
N ARG A 274 7.30 -7.07 -0.08
CA ARG A 274 8.59 -7.71 0.22
C ARG A 274 8.77 -8.92 -0.71
N PRO A 275 9.78 -8.93 -1.60
CA PRO A 275 10.03 -10.08 -2.47
C PRO A 275 10.68 -11.23 -1.70
N TYR A 276 10.23 -12.46 -1.93
CA TYR A 276 10.90 -13.66 -1.39
C TYR A 276 12.18 -14.05 -2.15
N SER A 277 12.40 -13.47 -3.34
CA SER A 277 13.59 -13.71 -4.17
C SER A 277 13.81 -12.56 -5.16
N VAL A 278 15.03 -12.46 -5.69
CA VAL A 278 15.43 -11.42 -6.66
C VAL A 278 14.65 -11.45 -7.98
N VAL A 279 14.00 -12.57 -8.32
CA VAL A 279 13.17 -12.69 -9.53
C VAL A 279 11.70 -12.40 -9.27
N ASN A 280 11.27 -12.27 -8.00
CA ASN A 280 9.87 -12.06 -7.69
C ASN A 280 9.46 -10.62 -8.04
N CYS A 281 8.49 -10.47 -8.94
CA CYS A 281 7.96 -9.19 -9.42
C CYS A 281 6.47 -8.98 -9.13
N TYR A 282 5.80 -9.96 -8.53
CA TYR A 282 4.37 -9.87 -8.20
C TYR A 282 4.14 -10.15 -6.70
N CYS A 283 3.22 -9.40 -6.09
CA CYS A 283 2.79 -9.64 -4.72
C CYS A 283 1.70 -10.73 -4.66
N ASP A 284 1.37 -11.16 -3.44
CA ASP A 284 0.33 -12.17 -3.18
C ASP A 284 -1.05 -11.57 -2.88
N ARG A 285 -1.23 -10.24 -3.06
CA ARG A 285 -2.54 -9.59 -2.88
C ARG A 285 -3.55 -10.16 -3.88
N VAL A 286 -4.77 -10.40 -3.39
CA VAL A 286 -5.92 -10.80 -4.20
C VAL A 286 -6.38 -9.63 -5.08
N VAL A 287 -6.72 -9.93 -6.33
CA VAL A 287 -7.23 -8.96 -7.29
C VAL A 287 -8.75 -8.99 -7.28
N GLU A 288 -9.36 -7.84 -7.03
CA GLU A 288 -10.82 -7.69 -7.05
C GLU A 288 -11.41 -8.11 -8.41
N GLY A 289 -12.57 -8.77 -8.38
CA GLY A 289 -13.25 -9.24 -9.59
C GLY A 289 -12.65 -10.48 -10.27
N THR A 290 -11.62 -11.11 -9.69
CA THR A 290 -10.94 -12.28 -10.31
C THR A 290 -11.23 -13.63 -9.64
N ASN A 291 -12.30 -13.73 -8.84
CA ASN A 291 -12.64 -14.92 -8.05
C ASN A 291 -11.48 -15.41 -7.15
N GLY A 292 -10.81 -14.46 -6.47
CA GLY A 292 -9.76 -14.79 -5.50
C GLY A 292 -8.36 -14.99 -6.08
N LYS A 293 -8.12 -14.68 -7.37
CA LYS A 293 -6.78 -14.78 -7.95
C LYS A 293 -5.85 -13.70 -7.40
N THR A 294 -4.58 -14.06 -7.21
CA THR A 294 -3.56 -13.11 -6.74
C THR A 294 -2.90 -12.36 -7.90
N CYS A 295 -2.25 -11.23 -7.60
CA CYS A 295 -1.45 -10.48 -8.57
C CYS A 295 -0.43 -11.38 -9.27
N LYS A 296 0.16 -12.34 -8.55
CA LYS A 296 1.06 -13.36 -9.09
C LYS A 296 0.41 -14.26 -10.14
N GLN A 297 -0.80 -14.74 -9.87
CA GLN A 297 -1.54 -15.61 -10.79
C GLN A 297 -2.01 -14.85 -12.04
N VAL A 298 -2.56 -13.64 -11.84
CA VAL A 298 -3.05 -12.80 -12.95
C VAL A 298 -1.88 -12.30 -13.79
N GLY A 299 -0.82 -11.79 -13.16
CA GLY A 299 0.38 -11.31 -13.84
C GLY A 299 1.08 -12.40 -14.65
N ALA A 300 1.25 -13.60 -14.09
CA ALA A 300 1.84 -14.73 -14.82
C ALA A 300 0.99 -15.15 -16.03
N THR A 301 -0.34 -15.20 -15.87
CA THR A 301 -1.26 -15.54 -16.96
C THR A 301 -1.20 -14.51 -18.09
N SER A 302 -1.23 -13.22 -17.75
CA SER A 302 -1.14 -12.12 -18.73
C SER A 302 0.18 -12.16 -19.49
N LYS A 303 1.31 -12.32 -18.79
CA LYS A 303 2.64 -12.41 -19.40
C LYS A 303 2.76 -13.63 -20.32
N HIS A 304 2.20 -14.77 -19.92
CA HIS A 304 2.16 -15.97 -20.76
C HIS A 304 1.33 -15.74 -22.03
N GLN A 305 0.13 -15.17 -21.90
CA GLN A 305 -0.73 -14.88 -23.04
C GLN A 305 -0.07 -13.90 -24.02
N GLN A 306 0.61 -12.88 -23.51
CA GLN A 306 1.35 -11.93 -24.34
C GLN A 306 2.51 -12.61 -25.09
N ALA A 307 3.26 -13.50 -24.43
CA ALA A 307 4.31 -14.28 -25.08
C ALA A 307 3.76 -15.20 -26.18
N VAL A 308 2.63 -15.88 -25.92
CA VAL A 308 1.94 -16.70 -26.93
C VAL A 308 1.50 -15.84 -28.11
N ASN A 309 0.83 -14.71 -27.87
CA ASN A 309 0.39 -13.80 -28.93
C ASN A 309 1.57 -13.30 -29.78
N GLN A 310 2.69 -12.95 -29.15
CA GLN A 310 3.91 -12.53 -29.85
C GLN A 310 4.51 -13.65 -30.71
N ASP A 311 4.56 -14.89 -30.20
CA ASP A 311 5.08 -16.03 -30.95
C ASP A 311 4.18 -16.41 -32.14
N GLU A 312 2.86 -16.36 -31.95
CA GLU A 312 1.88 -16.57 -33.02
C GLU A 312 1.96 -15.47 -34.09
N ALA A 313 2.09 -14.20 -33.68
CA ALA A 313 2.29 -13.07 -34.59
C ALA A 313 3.59 -13.22 -35.41
N LYS A 314 4.71 -13.60 -34.78
CA LYS A 314 5.99 -13.87 -35.47
C LYS A 314 5.86 -15.00 -36.50
N LYS A 315 5.15 -16.08 -36.16
CA LYS A 315 4.89 -17.19 -37.09
C LYS A 315 4.06 -16.74 -38.29
N LEU A 316 2.97 -16.02 -38.05
CA LEU A 316 2.09 -15.52 -39.11
C LEU A 316 2.81 -14.50 -40.00
N TYR A 317 3.59 -13.59 -39.42
CA TYR A 317 4.40 -12.63 -40.16
C TYR A 317 5.31 -13.32 -41.19
N ARG A 318 6.09 -14.31 -40.74
CA ARG A 318 6.97 -15.09 -41.62
C ARG A 318 6.19 -15.80 -42.73
N LYS A 319 5.05 -16.40 -42.39
CA LYS A 319 4.18 -17.10 -43.35
C LYS A 319 3.68 -16.15 -44.45
N VAL A 320 3.13 -15.00 -44.08
CA VAL A 320 2.62 -14.00 -45.03
C VAL A 320 3.76 -13.42 -45.87
N CYS A 321 4.87 -12.98 -45.26
CA CYS A 321 6.00 -12.45 -46.01
C CYS A 321 6.56 -13.45 -47.03
N ASN A 322 6.72 -14.73 -46.67
CA ASN A 322 7.19 -15.76 -47.61
C ASN A 322 6.20 -15.96 -48.78
N ARG A 323 4.89 -15.97 -48.49
CA ARG A 323 3.82 -16.05 -49.51
C ARG A 323 3.92 -14.87 -50.49
N ILE A 324 4.02 -13.65 -49.96
CA ILE A 324 4.07 -12.42 -50.76
C ILE A 324 5.39 -12.34 -51.55
N GLN A 325 6.52 -12.68 -50.94
CA GLN A 325 7.83 -12.71 -51.61
C GLN A 325 7.81 -13.64 -52.83
N THR A 326 7.27 -14.85 -52.66
CA THR A 326 7.17 -15.84 -53.75
C THR A 326 6.31 -15.30 -54.91
N ALA A 327 5.18 -14.66 -54.59
CA ALA A 327 4.32 -14.05 -55.59
C ALA A 327 4.97 -12.86 -56.29
N ALA A 328 5.66 -11.99 -55.53
CA ALA A 328 6.35 -10.83 -56.05
C ALA A 328 7.46 -11.21 -57.03
N GLN A 329 8.25 -12.24 -56.70
CA GLN A 329 9.32 -12.74 -57.57
C GLN A 329 8.78 -13.29 -58.90
N ARG A 330 7.69 -14.06 -58.87
CA ARG A 330 7.07 -14.62 -60.08
C ARG A 330 6.52 -13.54 -61.03
N ARG A 331 6.08 -12.40 -60.48
CA ARG A 331 5.41 -11.32 -61.22
C ARG A 331 6.30 -10.10 -61.48
N LYS A 332 7.60 -10.18 -61.17
CA LYS A 332 8.57 -9.09 -61.31
C LYS A 332 8.64 -8.50 -62.71
N LYS A 333 8.44 -9.32 -63.76
CA LYS A 333 8.39 -8.86 -65.16
C LYS A 333 7.10 -8.14 -65.53
N GLN A 334 5.97 -8.48 -64.88
CA GLN A 334 4.66 -7.86 -65.14
C GLN A 334 4.47 -6.55 -64.38
N TYR A 335 5.03 -6.45 -63.18
CA TYR A 335 4.85 -5.28 -62.30
C TYR A 335 6.22 -4.75 -61.84
N PRO A 336 6.75 -3.69 -62.48
CA PRO A 336 8.08 -3.15 -62.18
C PRO A 336 8.27 -2.73 -60.70
N ASN A 337 7.20 -2.27 -60.04
CA ASN A 337 7.23 -1.77 -58.66
C ASN A 337 6.89 -2.83 -57.60
N ILE A 338 6.73 -4.10 -57.97
CA ILE A 338 6.21 -5.13 -57.05
C ILE A 338 7.13 -5.41 -55.87
N MET A 339 8.45 -5.28 -56.05
CA MET A 339 9.42 -5.48 -54.97
C MET A 339 9.39 -4.34 -53.96
N ARG A 340 9.12 -3.10 -54.39
CA ARG A 340 8.91 -1.97 -53.48
C ARG A 340 7.66 -2.22 -52.63
N ARG A 341 6.55 -2.64 -53.25
CA ARG A 341 5.31 -2.99 -52.53
C ARG A 341 5.50 -4.14 -51.54
N TYR A 342 6.29 -5.15 -51.90
CA TYR A 342 6.67 -6.20 -50.96
C TYR A 342 7.39 -5.63 -49.72
N ASN A 343 8.34 -4.71 -49.90
CA ASN A 343 9.03 -4.08 -48.77
C ASN A 343 8.06 -3.27 -47.90
N GLU A 344 7.09 -2.57 -48.50
CA GLU A 344 6.04 -1.83 -47.78
C GLU A 344 5.18 -2.80 -46.92
N VAL A 345 4.81 -3.96 -47.46
CA VAL A 345 4.11 -5.02 -46.68
C VAL A 345 4.97 -5.55 -45.53
N GLN A 346 6.29 -5.72 -45.73
CA GLN A 346 7.18 -6.14 -44.65
C GLN A 346 7.27 -5.11 -43.52
N LEU A 347 7.26 -3.81 -43.86
CA LEU A 347 7.28 -2.72 -42.89
C LEU A 347 5.96 -2.67 -42.12
N TYR A 348 4.83 -2.70 -42.82
CA TYR A 348 3.50 -2.75 -42.21
C TYR A 348 3.35 -3.93 -41.23
N GLY A 349 3.83 -5.12 -41.60
CA GLY A 349 3.80 -6.28 -40.72
C GLY A 349 4.70 -6.15 -39.48
N LYS A 350 5.82 -5.40 -39.57
CA LYS A 350 6.69 -5.12 -38.42
C LYS A 350 6.02 -4.14 -37.45
N GLU A 351 5.43 -3.06 -37.96
CA GLU A 351 4.68 -2.09 -37.15
C GLU A 351 3.52 -2.76 -36.39
N LEU A 352 2.81 -3.69 -37.04
CA LEU A 352 1.78 -4.47 -36.38
C LEU A 352 2.34 -5.47 -35.34
N MET A 353 3.51 -6.07 -35.57
CA MET A 353 4.16 -6.93 -34.57
C MET A 353 4.62 -6.12 -33.34
N GLU A 354 5.12 -4.91 -33.53
CA GLU A 354 5.47 -4.00 -32.43
C GLU A 354 4.23 -3.65 -31.58
N GLN A 355 3.06 -3.50 -32.21
CA GLN A 355 1.79 -3.30 -31.51
C GLN A 355 1.37 -4.55 -30.70
N VAL A 356 1.54 -5.76 -31.24
CA VAL A 356 1.31 -7.00 -30.48
C VAL A 356 2.29 -7.12 -29.31
N GLU A 357 3.56 -6.75 -29.53
CA GLU A 357 4.58 -6.77 -28.49
C GLU A 357 4.26 -5.81 -27.35
N ALA A 358 3.81 -4.60 -27.68
CA ALA A 358 3.32 -3.60 -26.73
C ALA A 358 1.98 -4.00 -26.07
N GLY A 359 1.31 -5.05 -26.54
CA GLY A 359 0.01 -5.50 -26.03
C GLY A 359 -1.16 -4.59 -26.41
N THR A 360 -0.97 -3.68 -27.39
CA THR A 360 -2.02 -2.76 -27.84
C THR A 360 -3.03 -3.42 -28.78
N ILE A 361 -2.64 -4.50 -29.47
CA ILE A 361 -3.54 -5.35 -30.25
C ILE A 361 -3.31 -6.83 -29.89
N THR A 362 -4.37 -7.61 -29.98
CA THR A 362 -4.34 -9.06 -29.82
C THR A 362 -3.81 -9.77 -31.07
N PHE A 363 -3.44 -11.05 -30.94
CA PHE A 363 -3.08 -11.87 -32.11
C PHE A 363 -4.23 -11.97 -33.12
N ALA A 364 -5.49 -12.04 -32.66
CA ALA A 364 -6.66 -12.10 -33.53
C ALA A 364 -6.79 -10.83 -34.40
N GLU A 365 -6.61 -9.65 -33.81
CA GLU A 365 -6.62 -8.37 -34.54
C GLU A 365 -5.42 -8.24 -35.50
N PHE A 366 -4.24 -8.70 -35.08
CA PHE A 366 -3.06 -8.78 -35.96
C PHE A 366 -3.35 -9.67 -37.17
N GLN A 367 -3.95 -10.85 -36.94
CA GLN A 367 -4.31 -11.79 -38.00
C GLN A 367 -5.32 -11.19 -38.97
N GLU A 368 -6.35 -10.52 -38.46
CA GLU A 368 -7.36 -9.85 -39.28
C GLU A 368 -6.74 -8.75 -40.16
N LYS A 369 -5.78 -7.98 -39.63
CA LYS A 369 -5.12 -6.90 -40.38
C LYS A 369 -4.10 -7.42 -41.39
N PHE A 370 -3.34 -8.47 -41.04
CA PHE A 370 -2.15 -8.87 -41.81
C PHE A 370 -2.33 -10.12 -42.69
N ASP A 371 -3.23 -11.07 -42.37
CA ASP A 371 -3.46 -12.26 -43.21
C ASP A 371 -4.44 -11.97 -44.38
N ARG A 372 -4.12 -10.92 -45.14
CA ARG A 372 -4.86 -10.50 -46.33
C ARG A 372 -4.34 -11.21 -47.58
N SER A 373 -5.14 -11.22 -48.63
CA SER A 373 -4.78 -11.90 -49.88
C SER A 373 -3.56 -11.24 -50.54
N THR A 374 -2.84 -12.02 -51.34
CA THR A 374 -1.67 -11.53 -52.09
C THR A 374 -2.03 -10.37 -53.02
N ALA A 375 -3.24 -10.40 -53.61
CA ALA A 375 -3.75 -9.36 -54.48
C ALA A 375 -3.95 -8.04 -53.74
N GLU A 376 -4.56 -8.08 -52.54
CA GLU A 376 -4.78 -6.91 -51.69
C GLU A 376 -3.45 -6.33 -51.20
N LEU A 377 -2.57 -7.16 -50.64
CA LEU A 377 -1.32 -6.70 -50.04
C LEU A 377 -0.33 -6.14 -51.07
N LEU A 378 -0.28 -6.72 -52.28
CA LEU A 378 0.57 -6.21 -53.36
C LEU A 378 -0.15 -5.20 -54.27
N GLY A 379 -1.42 -4.91 -54.05
CA GLY A 379 -2.24 -4.04 -54.90
C GLY A 379 -2.29 -4.49 -56.37
N ILE A 380 -2.39 -5.79 -56.60
CA ILE A 380 -2.43 -6.41 -57.93
C ILE A 380 -3.84 -6.97 -58.16
N LYS A 381 -4.49 -6.58 -59.25
CA LYS A 381 -5.78 -7.15 -59.68
C LYS A 381 -5.60 -8.53 -60.30
#